data_AF-G9C3V7-F1
#
_entry.id   AF-G9C3V7-F1
#
_cell.length_a   1.000
_cell.length_b   1.000
_cell.length_c   1.000
_cell.angle_alpha   90.00
_cell.angle_beta   90.00
_cell.angle_gamma   90.00
#
_symmetry.space_group_name_H-M   'P 1'
#
loop_
_entity.id
_entity.type
_entity.pdbx_description
1 polymer ?
#
loop_
_entity_poly.entity_id
_entity_poly.type
_entity_poly.pdbx_seq_one_letter_code
_entity_poly.pdbx_strand_id
1 'polypeptide(L)'
;VVKWNVEKSIQFYAGDTNAKYVVDRLDVQYQPGHINASQSETRFADGKWMAVGCKFSKDRFLPVGPLHAENEQLIDISGEKMKLVHEHPVRPEPHDFVIFKRDLLRPKQIYNID
;
A
#
# COMPACT_ATOMS: atom_id res chain seq x y z
N VAL A 1 9.37 0.55 -2.13
CA VAL A 1 8.40 1.37 -2.89
C VAL A 1 9.04 2.69 -3.34
N VAL A 2 8.69 3.18 -4.53
CA VAL A 2 9.18 4.47 -5.07
C VAL A 2 8.00 5.42 -5.21
N LYS A 3 8.07 6.60 -4.60
CA LYS A 3 7.11 7.69 -4.80
C LYS A 3 7.62 8.59 -5.91
N TRP A 4 6.79 8.83 -6.92
CA TRP A 4 7.15 9.66 -8.06
C TRP A 4 5.97 10.52 -8.50
N ASN A 5 6.27 11.63 -9.18
CA ASN A 5 5.29 12.58 -9.67
C ASN A 5 5.12 12.44 -11.19
N VAL A 6 3.88 12.20 -11.63
CA VAL A 6 3.54 11.95 -13.04
C VAL A 6 3.84 13.17 -13.91
N GLU A 7 3.41 14.36 -13.52
CA GLU A 7 3.63 15.60 -14.28
C GLU A 7 5.13 15.88 -14.50
N LYS A 8 5.94 15.78 -13.44
CA LYS A 8 7.40 15.92 -13.56
C LYS A 8 8.03 14.83 -14.43
N SER A 9 7.47 13.62 -14.46
CA SER A 9 7.96 12.56 -15.33
C SER A 9 7.66 12.84 -16.81
N ILE A 10 6.51 13.46 -17.10
CA ILE A 10 6.14 13.91 -18.45
C ILE A 10 7.07 15.06 -18.88
N GLN A 11 7.34 16.03 -18.02
CA GLN A 11 8.28 17.12 -18.29
C GLN A 11 9.70 16.60 -18.57
N PHE A 12 10.17 15.65 -17.74
CA PHE A 12 11.44 14.98 -17.97
C PHE A 12 11.49 14.28 -19.33
N TYR A 13 10.42 13.55 -19.68
CA TYR A 13 10.29 12.88 -20.97
C TYR A 13 10.26 13.86 -22.15
N ALA A 14 9.66 15.04 -21.98
CA ALA A 14 9.60 16.11 -22.97
C ALA A 14 10.93 16.88 -23.16
N GLY A 15 11.97 16.55 -22.39
CA GLY A 15 13.32 17.09 -22.56
C GLY A 15 13.83 17.95 -21.42
N ASP A 16 13.03 18.25 -20.39
CA ASP A 16 13.52 18.92 -19.18
C ASP A 16 14.23 17.93 -18.25
N THR A 17 15.52 17.70 -18.51
CA THR A 17 16.35 16.77 -17.73
C THR A 17 16.55 17.19 -16.27
N ASN A 18 16.14 18.40 -15.87
CA ASN A 18 16.19 18.86 -14.49
C ASN A 18 14.93 18.50 -13.68
N ALA A 19 13.86 18.04 -14.33
CA ALA A 19 12.62 17.67 -13.66
C ALA A 19 12.81 16.44 -12.75
N LYS A 20 12.89 16.66 -11.43
CA LYS A 20 13.04 15.58 -10.42
C LYS A 20 11.71 14.88 -10.18
N TYR A 21 11.46 13.79 -10.90
CA TYR A 21 10.21 13.04 -10.83
C TYR A 21 10.18 11.97 -9.73
N VAL A 22 11.31 11.37 -9.34
CA VAL A 22 11.40 10.52 -8.14
C VAL A 22 11.53 11.41 -6.90
N VAL A 23 10.56 11.36 -5.99
CA VAL A 23 10.49 12.25 -4.82
C VAL A 23 10.77 11.54 -3.50
N ASP A 24 10.59 10.21 -3.47
CA ASP A 24 10.92 9.42 -2.30
C ASP A 24 11.15 7.93 -2.61
N ARG A 25 11.87 7.24 -1.72
CA ARG A 25 12.05 5.79 -1.75
C ARG A 25 11.96 5.26 -0.33
N LEU A 26 11.23 4.18 -0.16
CA LEU A 26 11.07 3.51 1.13
C LEU A 26 11.34 2.01 0.94
N ASP A 27 12.23 1.46 1.76
CA ASP A 27 12.47 0.02 1.80
C ASP A 27 11.28 -0.68 2.45
N VAL A 28 10.85 -1.78 1.84
CA VAL A 28 9.73 -2.61 2.28
C VAL A 28 10.19 -4.05 2.44
N GLN A 29 9.56 -4.79 3.35
CA GLN A 29 10.07 -6.08 3.83
C GLN A 29 9.08 -7.23 3.62
N TYR A 30 9.29 -8.15 2.69
CA TYR A 30 10.20 -8.11 1.54
C TYR A 30 9.48 -8.58 0.27
N GLN A 31 10.05 -8.24 -0.88
CA GLN A 31 9.52 -8.59 -2.21
C GLN A 31 8.06 -8.12 -2.36
N PRO A 32 7.82 -6.80 -2.48
CA PRO A 32 6.48 -6.27 -2.64
C PRO A 32 5.83 -6.78 -3.93
N GLY A 33 4.57 -7.19 -3.82
CA GLY A 33 3.65 -7.40 -4.93
C GLY A 33 2.80 -6.14 -5.17
N HIS A 34 1.49 -6.27 -4.99
CA HIS A 34 0.58 -5.13 -5.16
C HIS A 34 0.70 -4.13 -4.00
N ILE A 35 0.36 -2.89 -4.33
CA ILE A 35 0.19 -1.77 -3.40
C ILE A 35 -1.15 -1.10 -3.71
N ASN A 36 -1.84 -0.65 -2.67
CA ASN A 36 -3.07 0.12 -2.84
C ASN A 36 -3.19 1.16 -1.72
N ALA A 37 -3.94 2.22 -1.96
CA ALA A 37 -4.08 3.34 -1.04
C ALA A 37 -5.53 3.60 -0.64
N SER A 38 -5.72 4.38 0.41
CA SER A 38 -7.05 4.78 0.84
C SER A 38 -7.76 5.57 -0.27
N GLN A 39 -8.90 5.02 -0.70
CA GLN A 39 -9.78 5.53 -1.75
C GLN A 39 -9.15 5.65 -3.15
N SER A 40 -7.98 5.07 -3.41
CA SER A 40 -7.18 5.37 -4.61
C SER A 40 -7.78 4.92 -5.94
N GLU A 41 -8.59 3.87 -5.94
CA GLU A 41 -9.29 3.40 -7.16
C GLU A 41 -10.64 4.10 -7.37
N THR A 42 -10.79 5.28 -6.77
CA THR A 42 -11.99 6.11 -6.87
C THR A 42 -11.60 7.57 -7.15
N ARG A 43 -12.61 8.41 -7.43
CA ARG A 43 -12.40 9.87 -7.52
C ARG A 43 -12.12 10.54 -6.16
N PHE A 44 -12.16 9.78 -5.06
CA PHE A 44 -12.02 10.28 -3.70
C PHE A 44 -10.70 9.89 -3.04
N ALA A 45 -9.68 9.53 -3.83
CA ALA A 45 -8.32 9.26 -3.37
C ALA A 45 -7.85 10.34 -2.38
N ASP A 46 -7.51 9.94 -1.15
CA ASP A 46 -7.30 10.89 -0.05
C ASP A 46 -5.82 11.10 0.33
N GLY A 47 -4.91 10.30 -0.24
CA GLY A 47 -3.47 10.43 -0.04
C GLY A 47 -3.02 10.20 1.40
N LYS A 48 -3.79 9.46 2.22
CA LYS A 48 -3.48 9.28 3.65
C LYS A 48 -2.68 8.00 3.94
N TRP A 49 -3.20 6.85 3.51
CA TRP A 49 -2.64 5.54 3.80
C TRP A 49 -2.34 4.78 2.52
N MET A 50 -1.28 3.99 2.56
CA MET A 50 -0.95 3.00 1.53
C MET A 50 -0.59 1.69 2.20
N ALA A 51 -1.16 0.58 1.73
CA ALA A 51 -0.79 -0.76 2.12
C ALA A 51 0.05 -1.42 1.01
N VAL A 52 0.99 -2.27 1.42
CA VAL A 52 1.90 -3.00 0.53
C VAL A 52 1.89 -4.47 0.91
N GLY A 53 1.53 -5.33 -0.03
CA GLY A 53 1.57 -6.79 0.16
C GLY A 53 2.95 -7.34 -0.19
N CYS A 54 3.79 -7.61 0.80
CA CYS A 54 5.11 -8.21 0.65
C CYS A 54 5.06 -9.74 0.73
N LYS A 55 5.69 -10.41 -0.24
CA LYS A 55 5.56 -11.86 -0.47
C LYS A 55 6.46 -12.74 0.40
N PHE A 56 7.45 -12.16 1.06
CA PHE A 56 8.28 -12.88 2.02
C PHE A 56 8.45 -12.08 3.30
N SER A 57 8.00 -12.61 4.44
CA SER A 57 8.20 -11.94 5.74
C SER A 57 9.58 -12.15 6.34
N LYS A 58 10.29 -13.23 6.00
CA LYS A 58 11.62 -13.56 6.55
C LYS A 58 11.71 -13.34 8.08
N ASP A 59 12.55 -12.42 8.51
CA ASP A 59 12.90 -12.08 9.89
C ASP A 59 11.95 -11.05 10.55
N ARG A 60 10.86 -10.64 9.88
CA ARG A 60 9.95 -9.62 10.44
C ARG A 60 9.08 -10.10 11.60
N PHE A 61 8.91 -11.41 11.76
CA PHE A 61 8.04 -12.02 12.78
C PHE A 61 8.72 -13.18 13.50
N LEU A 62 8.13 -13.62 14.63
CA LEU A 62 8.58 -14.83 15.32
C LEU A 62 8.56 -16.04 14.36
N PRO A 63 9.55 -16.94 14.42
CA PRO A 63 9.60 -18.10 13.54
C PRO A 63 8.46 -19.08 13.86
N VAL A 64 7.77 -19.53 12.81
CA VAL A 64 6.56 -20.40 12.92
C VAL A 64 6.71 -21.71 12.13
N GLY A 65 7.93 -22.12 11.82
CA GLY A 65 8.24 -23.32 11.03
C GLY A 65 8.47 -23.01 9.55
N PRO A 66 8.42 -24.04 8.67
CA PRO A 66 8.84 -23.90 7.27
C PRO A 66 7.98 -22.92 6.45
N LEU A 67 6.68 -22.87 6.75
CA LEU A 67 5.74 -21.99 6.06
C LEU A 67 5.56 -20.71 6.87
N HIS A 68 6.15 -19.62 6.39
CA HIS A 68 6.02 -18.28 6.98
C HIS A 68 4.72 -17.61 6.50
N ALA A 69 4.31 -16.53 7.18
CA ALA A 69 3.26 -15.66 6.68
C ALA A 69 3.83 -14.68 5.64
N GLU A 70 2.97 -14.04 4.87
CA GLU A 70 3.31 -12.83 4.13
C GLU A 70 3.38 -11.62 5.09
N ASN A 71 3.86 -10.47 4.60
CA ASN A 71 3.92 -9.24 5.38
C ASN A 71 3.11 -8.15 4.70
N GLU A 72 2.03 -7.70 5.33
CA GLU A 72 1.32 -6.51 4.92
C GLU A 72 1.82 -5.30 5.70
N GLN A 73 2.33 -4.32 4.96
CA GLN A 73 2.93 -3.13 5.53
C GLN A 73 2.03 -1.92 5.32
N LEU A 74 1.73 -1.19 6.39
CA LEU A 74 0.97 0.06 6.34
C LEU A 74 1.94 1.25 6.36
N ILE A 75 1.77 2.14 5.40
CA ILE A 75 2.61 3.32 5.19
C ILE A 75 1.74 4.57 5.26
N ASP A 76 2.13 5.51 6.12
CA ASP A 76 1.61 6.88 6.11
C ASP A 76 2.19 7.63 4.91
N ILE A 77 1.30 8.09 4.03
CA ILE A 77 1.64 8.87 2.83
C ILE A 77 1.08 10.29 2.86
N SER A 78 0.52 10.72 3.99
CA SER A 78 -0.10 12.05 4.17
C SER A 78 0.88 13.22 4.09
N GLY A 79 2.17 12.95 4.30
CA GLY A 79 3.24 13.94 4.21
C GLY A 79 4.05 13.87 2.92
N GLU A 80 5.09 14.70 2.85
CA GLU A 80 6.04 14.68 1.73
C GLU A 80 6.78 13.34 1.64
N LYS A 81 7.20 12.81 2.80
CA LYS A 81 7.95 11.55 2.96
C LYS A 81 7.05 10.40 3.42
N MET A 82 7.24 9.24 2.81
CA MET A 82 6.57 8.00 3.21
C MET A 82 7.11 7.52 4.55
N LYS A 83 6.24 7.02 5.44
CA LYS A 83 6.65 6.45 6.73
C LYS A 83 6.01 5.09 6.92
N LEU A 84 6.83 4.04 7.05
CA LEU A 84 6.35 2.74 7.50
C LEU A 84 5.88 2.87 8.96
N VAL A 85 4.62 2.54 9.22
CA VAL A 85 4.03 2.68 10.57
C VAL A 85 3.62 1.36 11.19
N HIS A 86 3.39 0.32 10.37
CA HIS A 86 2.97 -0.98 10.85
C HIS A 86 3.32 -2.09 9.86
N GLU A 87 3.49 -3.29 10.41
CA GLU A 87 3.69 -4.54 9.69
C GLU A 87 2.84 -5.60 10.38
N HIS A 88 2.08 -6.37 9.62
CA HIS A 88 1.34 -7.49 10.18
C HIS A 88 1.47 -8.77 9.33
N PRO A 89 1.53 -9.93 9.99
CA PRO A 89 1.54 -11.21 9.28
C PRO A 89 0.15 -11.49 8.70
N VAL A 90 0.10 -12.01 7.48
CA VAL A 90 -1.16 -12.37 6.80
C VAL A 90 -1.02 -13.69 6.03
N ARG A 91 -2.14 -14.38 5.76
CA ARG A 91 -2.20 -15.64 4.99
C ARG A 91 -3.52 -15.77 4.20
N PRO A 92 -3.58 -16.62 3.15
CA PRO A 92 -2.46 -17.26 2.45
C PRO A 92 -2.12 -16.44 1.19
N GLU A 93 -1.26 -15.44 1.32
CA GLU A 93 -0.86 -14.53 0.25
C GLU A 93 -2.03 -13.70 -0.38
N PRO A 94 -2.55 -12.68 0.31
CA PRO A 94 -3.41 -11.70 -0.34
C PRO A 94 -2.72 -11.11 -1.57
N HIS A 95 -3.43 -11.10 -2.70
CA HIS A 95 -2.92 -10.61 -3.96
C HIS A 95 -3.14 -9.11 -4.12
N ASP A 96 -4.31 -8.63 -3.73
CA ASP A 96 -4.74 -7.25 -3.86
C ASP A 96 -5.75 -6.88 -2.76
N PHE A 97 -5.97 -5.58 -2.56
CA PHE A 97 -6.84 -5.05 -1.51
C PHE A 97 -7.31 -3.63 -1.84
N VAL A 98 -8.50 -3.25 -1.37
CA VAL A 98 -9.03 -1.89 -1.55
C VAL A 98 -9.31 -1.17 -0.23
N ILE A 99 -8.89 0.09 -0.21
CA ILE A 99 -9.04 1.16 0.77
C ILE A 99 -10.38 1.93 0.76
N PHE A 100 -11.43 1.69 1.57
CA PHE A 100 -12.61 2.60 1.54
C PHE A 100 -13.08 3.10 2.92
N LYS A 101 -13.74 4.26 2.91
CA LYS A 101 -14.26 4.92 4.11
C LYS A 101 -15.43 4.13 4.67
N ARG A 102 -15.42 3.89 5.99
CA ARG A 102 -16.50 3.18 6.70
C ARG A 102 -17.91 3.71 6.38
N ASP A 103 -18.05 5.02 6.18
CA ASP A 103 -19.37 5.66 5.99
C ASP A 103 -20.04 5.25 4.66
N LEU A 104 -19.29 4.63 3.75
CA LEU A 104 -19.78 4.05 2.50
C LEU A 104 -20.40 2.65 2.69
N LEU A 105 -20.17 1.99 3.84
CA LEU A 105 -20.64 0.64 4.11
C LEU A 105 -21.65 0.62 5.25
N ARG A 106 -22.79 -0.03 5.00
CA ARG A 106 -23.84 -0.28 5.99
C ARG A 106 -24.20 -1.76 5.98
N PRO A 107 -23.47 -2.62 6.70
CA PRO A 107 -23.77 -4.05 6.76
C PRO A 107 -25.11 -4.28 7.46
N LYS A 108 -25.86 -5.29 7.03
CA LYS A 108 -26.99 -5.80 7.82
C LYS A 108 -26.46 -6.50 9.07
N GLN A 109 -27.09 -6.29 10.21
CA GLN A 109 -26.72 -6.99 11.47
C GLN A 109 -27.23 -8.43 11.50
N ILE A 110 -28.41 -8.66 10.91
CA ILE A 110 -29.06 -9.97 10.84
C ILE A 110 -29.58 -10.19 9.42
N TYR A 111 -29.70 -11.46 9.04
CA TYR A 111 -30.31 -11.84 7.77
C TYR A 111 -31.84 -11.73 7.83
N ASN A 112 -32.45 -11.70 6.65
CA ASN A 112 -33.88 -11.68 6.42
C ASN A 112 -34.39 -13.14 6.34
N ILE A 113 -35.53 -13.47 6.94
CA ILE A 113 -36.09 -14.84 6.89
C ILE A 113 -36.80 -15.11 5.54
N ASP A 114 -37.18 -14.05 4.84
CA ASP A 114 -37.75 -14.04 3.48
C ASP A 114 -36.79 -14.54 2.39
#